data_AF-F8VUG8-F1
#
_entry.id   AF-F8VUG8-F1
#
_cell.length_a   1.000
_cell.length_b   1.000
_cell.length_c   1.000
_cell.angle_alpha   90.00
_cell.angle_beta   90.00
_cell.angle_gamma   90.00
#
_symmetry.space_group_name_H-M   'P 1'
#
loop_
_entity.id
_entity.type
_entity.pdbx_description
1 polymer ?
#
loop_
_entity_poly.entity_id
_entity_poly.type
_entity_poly.pdbx_seq_one_letter_code
_entity_poly.pdbx_strand_id
1 'polypeptide(L)'
;MPLEMEPKMSKLAFGCQRSSTSDDDSGCALEEYAWVPPGLRPEQIQLYFACLPEEKVPYVNSPGEKHRIKQLLYQLPPHDNEVRYCQSLSEEEKKELQVFSAQRKKEALGRGTIKLLSRAVMHAVCEQCGLKINGGEVAVFASRAGPGVCWHPSCFVCFTCNE
;
A
#
# COMPACT_ATOMS: atom_id res chain seq x y z
N MET A 1 -27.47 -23.55 40.42
CA MET A 1 -26.79 -24.54 39.55
C MET A 1 -26.53 -23.88 38.21
N PRO A 2 -25.34 -24.06 37.63
CA PRO A 2 -24.74 -23.19 36.62
C PRO A 2 -24.64 -23.85 35.22
N LEU A 3 -24.09 -23.08 34.27
CA LEU A 3 -23.56 -23.46 32.95
C LEU A 3 -24.68 -23.79 31.91
N GLU A 4 -24.62 -23.37 30.65
CA GLU A 4 -23.45 -23.39 29.77
C GLU A 4 -23.46 -22.24 28.73
N MET A 5 -22.28 -21.68 28.48
CA MET A 5 -21.92 -21.04 27.20
C MET A 5 -21.50 -22.13 26.21
N GLU A 6 -21.54 -21.81 24.91
CA GLU A 6 -20.67 -22.27 23.80
C GLU A 6 -21.51 -22.37 22.48
N PRO A 7 -20.89 -22.42 21.28
CA PRO A 7 -20.54 -21.25 20.49
C PRO A 7 -21.11 -21.36 19.05
N LYS A 8 -20.89 -20.40 18.14
CA LYS A 8 -20.71 -20.70 16.69
C LYS A 8 -20.26 -19.51 15.85
N MET A 9 -18.96 -19.55 15.56
CA MET A 9 -18.31 -19.49 14.25
C MET A 9 -18.82 -18.48 13.20
N SER A 10 -17.96 -17.50 13.00
CA SER A 10 -17.66 -16.74 11.79
C SER A 10 -17.81 -17.50 10.46
N LYS A 11 -18.63 -16.94 9.56
CA LYS A 11 -18.50 -17.07 8.10
C LYS A 11 -18.97 -15.76 7.45
N LEU A 12 -18.02 -14.88 7.12
CA LEU A 12 -18.25 -13.80 6.16
C LEU A 12 -17.54 -14.19 4.87
N ALA A 13 -18.27 -14.89 4.01
CA ALA A 13 -17.93 -15.00 2.61
C ALA A 13 -18.43 -13.72 1.93
N PHE A 14 -17.55 -12.74 1.74
CA PHE A 14 -17.84 -11.60 0.87
C PHE A 14 -17.44 -11.96 -0.56
N GLY A 15 -18.36 -12.62 -1.26
CA GLY A 15 -18.37 -12.64 -2.72
C GLY A 15 -18.98 -11.32 -3.20
N CYS A 16 -18.16 -10.40 -3.71
CA CYS A 16 -18.68 -9.21 -4.38
C CYS A 16 -19.03 -9.61 -5.83
N GLN A 17 -20.28 -10.02 -6.05
CA GLN A 17 -20.89 -9.98 -7.37
C GLN A 17 -21.89 -8.81 -7.38
N ARG A 18 -21.50 -7.69 -7.98
CA ARG A 18 -22.42 -6.67 -8.46
C ARG A 18 -22.21 -6.52 -9.96
N SER A 19 -23.08 -7.16 -10.72
CA SER A 19 -23.34 -6.82 -12.11
C SER A 19 -24.51 -5.85 -12.15
N SER A 20 -24.24 -4.60 -12.51
CA SER A 20 -25.19 -3.70 -13.19
C SER A 20 -24.38 -2.68 -13.97
N THR A 21 -24.61 -2.70 -15.28
CA THR A 21 -24.02 -1.86 -16.32
C THR A 21 -24.66 -0.48 -16.35
N SER A 22 -23.84 0.57 -16.37
CA SER A 22 -24.16 1.85 -17.02
C SER A 22 -22.84 2.46 -17.53
N ASP A 23 -22.62 2.32 -18.82
CA ASP A 23 -21.44 2.79 -19.55
C ASP A 23 -21.57 4.28 -19.92
N ASP A 24 -21.42 5.19 -18.95
CA ASP A 24 -21.17 6.60 -19.25
C ASP A 24 -20.40 7.32 -18.14
N ASP A 25 -19.27 6.74 -17.72
CA ASP A 25 -18.28 7.45 -16.92
C ASP A 25 -17.07 7.77 -17.79
N SER A 26 -17.16 8.91 -18.49
CA SER A 26 -16.03 9.51 -19.20
C SER A 26 -15.06 10.23 -18.23
N GLY A 27 -15.16 10.00 -16.93
CA GLY A 27 -14.17 10.41 -15.94
C GLY A 27 -12.86 9.66 -16.17
N CYS A 28 -11.78 10.40 -16.36
CA CYS A 28 -10.47 9.78 -16.28
C CYS A 28 -10.30 9.29 -14.84
N ALA A 29 -10.25 7.97 -14.60
CA ALA A 29 -10.03 7.40 -13.26
C ALA A 29 -8.77 7.94 -12.54
N LEU A 30 -7.90 8.69 -13.23
CA LEU A 30 -6.75 9.40 -12.66
C LEU A 30 -7.11 10.76 -12.02
N GLU A 31 -8.23 11.39 -12.39
CA GLU A 31 -8.66 12.70 -11.88
C GLU A 31 -9.27 12.63 -10.47
N GLU A 32 -9.65 11.43 -10.03
CA GLU A 32 -10.31 11.21 -8.73
C GLU A 32 -9.32 11.06 -7.57
N TYR A 33 -8.08 10.64 -7.84
CA TYR A 33 -7.09 10.33 -6.82
C TYR A 33 -5.98 11.37 -6.75
N ALA A 34 -5.66 11.82 -5.54
CA ALA A 34 -4.51 12.69 -5.28
C ALA A 34 -3.17 11.97 -5.54
N TRP A 35 -3.17 10.64 -5.53
CA TRP A 35 -2.00 9.82 -5.83
C TRP A 35 -2.41 8.41 -6.28
N VAL A 36 -1.72 7.88 -7.28
CA VAL A 36 -1.84 6.47 -7.70
C VAL A 36 -0.47 5.78 -7.70
N PRO A 37 -0.39 4.47 -7.40
CA PRO A 37 0.84 3.73 -7.58
C PRO A 37 1.26 3.73 -9.06
N PRO A 38 2.50 4.11 -9.40
CA PRO A 38 2.86 4.26 -10.80
C PRO A 38 3.16 2.90 -11.45
N GLY A 39 2.91 2.83 -12.75
CA GLY A 39 3.00 1.61 -13.55
C GLY A 39 1.69 0.80 -13.61
N LEU A 40 0.61 1.30 -13.03
CA LEU A 40 -0.72 0.70 -13.11
C LEU A 40 -1.54 1.29 -14.27
N ARG A 41 -2.33 0.44 -14.92
CA ARG A 41 -3.41 0.85 -15.83
C ARG A 41 -4.66 1.29 -15.03
N PRO A 42 -5.58 2.07 -15.61
CA PRO A 42 -6.81 2.51 -14.94
C PRO A 42 -7.58 1.38 -14.23
N GLU A 43 -7.76 0.23 -14.88
CA GLU A 43 -8.50 -0.89 -14.31
C GLU A 43 -7.78 -1.51 -13.10
N GLN A 44 -6.44 -1.44 -13.08
CA GLN A 44 -5.62 -1.94 -11.97
C GLN A 44 -5.61 -1.00 -10.78
N ILE A 45 -5.77 0.31 -11.00
CA ILE A 45 -5.87 1.32 -9.94
C ILE A 45 -7.11 1.03 -9.08
N GLN A 46 -8.26 0.82 -9.73
CA GLN A 46 -9.51 0.48 -9.06
C GLN A 46 -9.39 -0.82 -8.25
N LEU A 47 -8.82 -1.88 -8.84
CA LEU A 47 -8.57 -3.14 -8.14
C LEU A 47 -7.65 -2.99 -6.93
N TYR A 48 -6.63 -2.14 -7.03
CA TYR A 48 -5.72 -1.86 -5.92
C TYR A 48 -6.42 -1.14 -4.77
N PHE A 49 -7.16 -0.06 -5.05
CA PHE A 49 -7.83 0.70 -4.00
C PHE A 49 -9.02 -0.03 -3.39
N ALA A 50 -9.70 -0.89 -4.13
CA ALA A 50 -10.73 -1.79 -3.59
C ALA A 50 -10.21 -2.77 -2.53
N CYS A 51 -8.89 -2.96 -2.44
CA CYS A 51 -8.27 -3.79 -1.40
C CYS A 51 -7.96 -3.02 -0.11
N LEU A 52 -8.14 -1.69 -0.08
CA LEU A 52 -7.85 -0.84 1.08
C LEU A 52 -9.15 -0.41 1.78
N PRO A 53 -9.10 -0.03 3.06
CA PRO A 53 -10.22 0.65 3.72
C PRO A 53 -10.56 1.96 3.01
N GLU A 54 -11.86 2.24 2.82
CA GLU A 54 -12.36 3.40 2.07
C GLU A 54 -11.79 4.72 2.61
N GLU A 55 -11.70 4.85 3.93
CA GLU A 55 -11.16 6.03 4.61
C GLU A 55 -9.66 6.27 4.39
N LYS A 56 -8.94 5.28 3.86
CA LYS A 56 -7.51 5.35 3.52
C LYS A 56 -7.27 5.53 2.01
N VAL A 57 -8.31 5.50 1.18
CA VAL A 57 -8.18 5.73 -0.26
C VAL A 57 -7.95 7.23 -0.53
N PRO A 58 -6.87 7.61 -1.25
CA PRO A 58 -6.45 9.00 -1.36
C PRO A 58 -7.20 9.76 -2.46
N TYR A 59 -8.53 9.86 -2.36
CA TYR A 59 -9.29 10.74 -3.25
C TYR A 59 -8.89 12.20 -3.04
N VAL A 60 -8.98 13.02 -4.09
CA VAL A 60 -8.66 14.44 -4.03
C VAL A 60 -9.49 15.14 -2.94
N ASN A 61 -8.84 15.88 -2.05
CA ASN A 61 -9.39 16.58 -0.89
C ASN A 61 -10.02 15.70 0.21
N SER A 62 -9.76 14.39 0.20
CA SER A 62 -10.38 13.44 1.13
C SER A 62 -9.59 13.25 2.44
N PRO A 63 -10.21 12.62 3.47
CA PRO A 63 -9.49 12.14 4.65
C PRO A 63 -8.35 11.16 4.30
N GLY A 64 -8.53 10.32 3.28
CA GLY A 64 -7.51 9.36 2.85
C GLY A 64 -6.28 10.02 2.24
N GLU A 65 -6.44 11.14 1.51
CA GLU A 65 -5.31 11.94 1.03
C GLU A 65 -4.52 12.51 2.22
N LYS A 66 -5.22 13.13 3.18
CA LYS A 66 -4.59 13.67 4.40
C LYS A 66 -3.89 12.58 5.20
N HIS A 67 -4.52 11.41 5.33
CA HIS A 67 -3.94 10.24 5.97
C HIS A 67 -2.65 9.82 5.26
N ARG A 68 -2.68 9.69 3.93
CA ARG A 68 -1.50 9.35 3.13
C ARG A 68 -0.34 10.32 3.33
N ILE A 69 -0.60 11.63 3.32
CA ILE A 69 0.42 12.66 3.55
C ILE A 69 1.01 12.51 4.96
N LYS A 70 0.17 12.29 5.98
CA LYS A 70 0.64 12.08 7.36
C LYS A 70 1.55 10.86 7.48
N GLN A 71 1.19 9.74 6.85
CA GLN A 71 2.03 8.53 6.85
C GLN A 71 3.36 8.75 6.12
N LEU A 72 3.35 9.44 4.98
CA LEU A 72 4.59 9.79 4.29
C LEU A 72 5.52 10.65 5.14
N LEU A 73 4.98 11.67 5.81
CA LEU A 73 5.78 12.54 6.68
C LEU A 73 6.34 11.79 7.90
N TYR A 74 5.57 10.84 8.44
CA TYR A 74 6.00 10.02 9.57
C TYR A 74 7.07 8.99 9.17
N GLN A 75 6.86 8.26 8.08
CA GLN A 75 7.76 7.17 7.65
C GLN A 75 8.98 7.68 6.87
N LEU A 76 8.85 8.81 6.16
CA LEU A 76 9.89 9.42 5.33
C LEU A 76 10.02 10.93 5.64
N PRO A 77 10.50 11.31 6.84
CA PRO A 77 10.66 12.72 7.20
C PRO A 77 11.57 13.44 6.20
N PRO A 78 11.17 14.62 5.68
CA PRO A 78 11.96 15.35 4.69
C PRO A 78 13.30 15.86 5.26
N HIS A 79 13.38 16.09 6.58
CA HIS A 79 14.58 16.49 7.31
C HIS A 79 15.70 15.44 7.27
N ASP A 80 15.34 14.16 7.16
CA ASP A 80 16.32 13.06 7.01
C ASP A 80 16.84 12.94 5.56
N ASN A 81 16.27 13.71 4.64
CA ASN A 81 16.43 13.51 3.21
C ASN A 81 17.11 14.68 2.51
N GLU A 82 16.73 15.93 2.84
CA GLU A 82 17.21 17.13 2.17
C GLU A 82 17.56 18.23 3.17
N VAL A 83 18.77 18.77 3.00
CA VAL A 83 19.33 19.85 3.83
C VAL A 83 18.42 21.08 3.93
N ARG A 84 17.68 21.42 2.85
CA ARG A 84 16.84 22.62 2.81
C ARG A 84 15.73 22.65 3.87
N TYR A 85 15.38 21.50 4.45
CA TYR A 85 14.39 21.42 5.52
C TYR A 85 15.01 21.62 6.91
N CYS A 86 16.33 21.62 7.03
CA CYS A 86 17.05 21.74 8.29
C CYS A 86 17.64 23.15 8.45
N GLN A 87 17.19 23.91 9.45
CA GLN A 87 17.51 25.34 9.58
C GLN A 87 18.84 25.62 10.29
N SER A 88 19.37 24.66 11.06
CA SER A 88 20.45 24.90 12.02
C SER A 88 21.64 23.93 11.88
N LEU A 89 21.84 23.33 10.71
CA LEU A 89 22.99 22.46 10.46
C LEU A 89 24.23 23.28 10.11
N SER A 90 25.37 22.93 10.71
CA SER A 90 26.70 23.34 10.27
C SER A 90 27.04 22.81 8.87
N GLU A 91 28.08 23.34 8.22
CA GLU A 91 28.50 22.86 6.89
C GLU A 91 29.00 21.40 6.94
N GLU A 92 29.58 20.99 8.06
CA GLU A 92 29.98 19.62 8.34
C GLU A 92 28.74 18.70 8.41
N GLU A 93 27.75 19.04 9.23
CA GLU A 93 26.51 18.25 9.36
C GLU A 93 25.70 18.19 8.06
N LYS A 94 25.73 19.25 7.24
CA LYS A 94 25.11 19.23 5.91
C LYS A 94 25.73 18.17 5.01
N LYS A 95 27.06 18.04 5.03
CA LYS A 95 27.78 17.01 4.25
C LYS A 95 27.45 15.61 4.79
N GLU A 96 27.45 15.43 6.11
CA GLU A 96 27.08 14.16 6.73
C GLU A 96 25.65 13.74 6.38
N LEU A 97 24.69 14.68 6.43
CA LEU A 97 23.30 14.43 6.04
C LEU A 97 23.19 14.02 4.57
N GLN A 98 23.95 14.64 3.67
CA GLN A 98 23.95 14.26 2.25
C GLN A 98 24.46 12.83 2.05
N VAL A 99 25.56 12.46 2.73
CA VAL A 99 26.10 11.10 2.68
C VAL A 99 25.09 10.10 3.26
N PHE A 100 24.52 10.40 4.43
CA PHE A 100 23.49 9.58 5.07
C PHE A 100 22.27 9.38 4.17
N SER A 101 21.70 10.46 3.62
CA SER A 101 20.54 10.43 2.73
C SER A 101 20.80 9.59 1.48
N ALA A 102 21.98 9.75 0.86
CA ALA A 102 22.38 8.98 -0.31
C ALA A 102 22.52 7.49 0.02
N GLN A 103 23.18 7.15 1.13
CA GLN A 103 23.35 5.76 1.56
C GLN A 103 22.01 5.11 1.92
N ARG A 104 21.17 5.79 2.72
CA ARG A 104 19.82 5.34 3.07
C ARG A 104 18.97 5.07 1.83
N LYS A 105 18.98 5.98 0.84
CA LYS A 105 18.26 5.79 -0.44
C LYS A 105 18.74 4.54 -1.18
N LYS A 106 20.05 4.33 -1.21
CA LYS A 106 20.67 3.21 -1.94
C LYS A 106 20.45 1.87 -1.25
N GLU A 107 20.50 1.82 0.07
CA GLU A 107 20.61 0.56 0.82
C GLU A 107 19.32 0.18 1.54
N ALA A 108 18.56 1.15 2.03
CA ALA A 108 17.42 0.92 2.93
C ALA A 108 16.07 1.39 2.34
N LEU A 109 16.06 2.25 1.33
CA LEU A 109 14.83 2.68 0.67
C LEU A 109 14.44 1.72 -0.46
N GLY A 110 13.15 1.46 -0.58
CA GLY A 110 12.55 0.66 -1.64
C GLY A 110 11.07 0.97 -1.75
N ARG A 111 10.47 0.54 -2.87
CA ARG A 111 9.03 0.68 -3.09
C ARG A 111 8.43 -0.64 -3.51
N GLY A 112 7.25 -0.93 -3.00
CA GLY A 112 6.39 -1.98 -3.54
C GLY A 112 6.06 -1.75 -5.01
N THR A 113 6.01 -2.84 -5.77
CA THR A 113 5.52 -2.89 -7.15
C THR A 113 4.24 -3.70 -7.16
N ILE A 114 3.17 -3.12 -7.72
CA ILE A 114 1.88 -3.76 -7.82
C ILE A 114 1.85 -4.57 -9.11
N LYS A 115 1.40 -5.82 -9.05
CA LYS A 115 1.21 -6.68 -10.22
C LYS A 115 -0.13 -7.38 -10.15
N LEU A 116 -0.79 -7.51 -11.29
CA LEU A 116 -1.93 -8.40 -11.44
C LEU A 116 -1.40 -9.83 -11.62
N LEU A 117 -1.79 -10.74 -10.74
CA LEU A 117 -1.38 -12.14 -10.85
C LEU A 117 -2.07 -12.79 -12.05
N SER A 118 -1.30 -13.55 -12.84
CA SER A 118 -1.90 -14.37 -13.91
C SER A 118 -2.91 -15.35 -13.31
N ARG A 119 -4.01 -15.59 -14.02
CA ARG A 119 -5.03 -16.59 -13.61
C ARG A 119 -4.47 -18.01 -13.46
N ALA A 120 -3.31 -18.28 -14.07
CA ALA A 120 -2.61 -19.57 -13.94
C ALA A 120 -1.82 -19.72 -12.62
N VAL A 121 -1.65 -18.65 -11.83
CA VAL A 121 -0.94 -18.72 -10.54
C VAL A 121 -1.79 -19.50 -9.53
N MET A 122 -1.24 -20.59 -9.00
CA MET A 122 -1.96 -21.46 -8.06
C MET A 122 -1.46 -21.39 -6.60
N HIS A 123 -0.25 -20.85 -6.37
CA HIS A 123 0.46 -20.97 -5.09
C HIS A 123 1.01 -19.65 -4.52
N ALA A 124 0.41 -18.50 -4.85
CA ALA A 124 0.77 -17.24 -4.20
C ALA A 124 0.17 -17.20 -2.78
N VAL A 125 1.03 -16.93 -1.79
CA VAL A 125 0.66 -16.81 -0.38
C VAL A 125 1.16 -15.46 0.12
N CYS A 126 0.30 -14.73 0.81
CA CYS A 126 0.65 -13.45 1.39
C CYS A 126 1.60 -13.64 2.58
N GLU A 127 2.74 -12.96 2.55
CA GLU A 127 3.78 -13.07 3.57
C GLU A 127 3.33 -12.58 4.96
N GLN A 128 2.41 -11.62 5.02
CA GLN A 128 1.95 -11.05 6.30
C GLN A 128 0.86 -11.91 6.96
N CYS A 129 -0.17 -12.32 6.22
CA CYS A 129 -1.34 -12.99 6.80
C CYS A 129 -1.35 -14.51 6.57
N GLY A 130 -0.46 -15.04 5.74
CA GLY A 130 -0.39 -16.47 5.39
C GLY A 130 -1.56 -16.97 4.53
N LEU A 131 -2.47 -16.10 4.13
CA LEU A 131 -3.62 -16.46 3.29
C LEU A 131 -3.23 -16.48 1.80
N LYS A 132 -3.95 -17.29 1.04
CA LYS A 132 -3.76 -17.40 -0.42
C LYS A 132 -4.11 -16.10 -1.13
N ILE A 133 -3.34 -15.76 -2.16
CA ILE A 133 -3.68 -14.74 -3.16
C ILE A 133 -4.06 -15.47 -4.45
N ASN A 134 -5.26 -15.23 -4.98
CA ASN A 134 -5.76 -15.94 -6.15
C ASN A 134 -5.24 -15.33 -7.46
N GLY A 135 -5.13 -16.16 -8.49
CA GLY A 135 -4.87 -15.68 -9.84
C GLY A 135 -5.96 -14.71 -10.31
N GLY A 136 -5.56 -13.57 -10.87
CA GLY A 136 -6.45 -12.46 -11.22
C GLY A 136 -6.59 -11.39 -10.14
N GLU A 137 -6.05 -11.60 -8.94
CA GLU A 137 -5.97 -10.56 -7.89
C GLU A 137 -4.69 -9.72 -8.05
N VAL A 138 -4.70 -8.54 -7.44
CA VAL A 138 -3.52 -7.68 -7.32
C VAL A 138 -2.68 -8.11 -6.12
N ALA A 139 -1.37 -8.09 -6.29
CA ALA A 139 -0.42 -8.35 -5.22
C ALA A 139 0.71 -7.31 -5.25
N VAL A 140 1.24 -6.99 -4.07
CA VAL A 140 2.40 -6.13 -3.91
C VAL A 140 3.65 -7.00 -3.81
N PHE A 141 4.69 -6.63 -4.55
CA PHE A 141 6.00 -7.27 -4.52
C PHE A 141 7.06 -6.25 -4.12
N ALA A 142 8.05 -6.67 -3.34
CA ALA A 142 9.18 -5.82 -2.96
C ALA A 142 10.48 -6.45 -3.46
N SER A 143 11.29 -5.69 -4.21
CA SER A 143 12.53 -6.21 -4.82
C SER A 143 13.53 -6.76 -3.80
N ARG A 144 13.54 -6.21 -2.58
CA ARG A 144 14.45 -6.60 -1.50
C ARG A 144 13.95 -7.77 -0.66
N ALA A 145 12.70 -8.20 -0.83
CA ALA A 145 12.13 -9.31 -0.07
C ALA A 145 12.52 -10.69 -0.63
N GLY A 146 13.08 -10.73 -1.84
CA GLY A 146 13.40 -11.96 -2.54
C GLY A 146 12.35 -12.32 -3.60
N PRO A 147 12.67 -13.28 -4.48
CA PRO A 147 11.79 -13.69 -5.56
C PRO A 147 10.54 -14.38 -5.01
N GLY A 148 9.37 -14.04 -5.56
CA GLY A 148 8.11 -14.71 -5.23
C GLY A 148 7.44 -14.23 -3.93
N VAL A 149 8.12 -13.46 -3.08
CA VAL A 149 7.51 -12.89 -1.87
C VAL A 149 6.53 -11.79 -2.26
N CYS A 150 5.30 -11.92 -1.75
CA CYS A 150 4.20 -11.03 -2.10
C CYS A 150 3.24 -10.81 -0.93
N TRP A 151 2.46 -9.74 -1.04
CA TRP A 151 1.45 -9.35 -0.06
C TRP A 151 0.14 -8.99 -0.75
N HIS A 152 -0.98 -9.17 -0.06
CA HIS A 152 -2.18 -8.41 -0.39
C HIS A 152 -1.89 -6.91 -0.23
N PRO A 153 -2.54 -6.02 -1.00
CA PRO A 153 -2.34 -4.58 -0.86
C PRO A 153 -2.51 -4.06 0.58
N SER A 154 -3.53 -4.51 1.30
CA SER A 154 -3.78 -4.13 2.70
C SER A 154 -2.84 -4.79 3.71
N CYS A 155 -2.10 -5.81 3.31
CA CYS A 155 -1.13 -6.51 4.13
C CYS A 155 0.29 -5.93 4.01
N PHE A 156 0.55 -5.10 3.01
CA PHE A 156 1.84 -4.47 2.79
C PHE A 156 1.96 -3.17 3.60
N VAL A 157 2.16 -3.33 4.92
CA VAL A 157 2.21 -2.23 5.89
C VAL A 157 3.57 -2.13 6.57
N CYS A 158 3.87 -0.97 7.16
CA CYS A 158 5.08 -0.79 7.96
C CYS A 158 5.05 -1.68 9.20
N PHE A 159 6.12 -2.44 9.45
CA PHE A 159 6.23 -3.28 10.64
C PHE A 159 6.23 -2.49 11.97
N THR A 160 6.65 -1.23 11.96
CA THR A 160 6.76 -0.41 13.17
C THR A 160 5.42 0.22 13.57
N CYS A 161 4.69 0.79 12.62
CA CYS A 161 3.44 1.50 12.90
C CYS A 161 2.17 0.78 12.42
N ASN A 162 2.30 -0.35 11.72
CA ASN A 162 1.20 -1.11 11.11
C ASN A 162 0.32 -0.29 10.16
N GLU A 163 0.93 0.73 9.53
CA GLU A 163 0.33 1.63 8.54
C GLU A 163 1.08 1.58 7.21
#